data_AF-A0A847C2Y9-F1
#
_entry.id   AF-A0A847C2Y9-F1
#
_cell.length_a   1.000
_cell.length_b   1.000
_cell.length_c   1.000
_cell.angle_alpha   90.00
_cell.angle_beta   90.00
_cell.angle_gamma   90.00
#
_symmetry.space_group_name_H-M   'P 1'
#
loop_
_entity.id
_entity.type
_entity.pdbx_description
1 polymer ?
#
loop_
_entity_poly.entity_id
_entity_poly.type
_entity_poly.pdbx_seq_one_letter_code
_entity_poly.pdbx_strand_id
1 'polypeptide(L)'
;MDNKNKRPKISLKKLQDTVSGYFALCEEKGRFPTESGLILALGLRAFEYAELKADKNSKAAAILERAELMRCDWLENRMVTEKGSGTGCLNALKQPSNGGWAEKTSESRDRALTIIMSGIGEDAAG
;
A
#
# COMPACT_ATOMS: atom_id res chain seq x y z
N MET A 1 -16.25 -15.75 35.18
CA MET A 1 -15.90 -16.34 33.87
C MET A 1 -14.69 -15.59 33.34
N ASP A 2 -13.50 -16.13 33.59
CA ASP A 2 -12.22 -15.55 33.16
C ASP A 2 -12.02 -15.71 31.65
N ASN A 3 -12.53 -14.77 30.85
CA ASN A 3 -12.13 -14.70 29.45
C ASN A 3 -10.79 -13.95 29.35
N LYS A 4 -9.72 -14.60 29.82
CA LYS A 4 -8.35 -14.13 29.61
C LYS A 4 -8.06 -14.23 28.11
N ASN A 5 -8.27 -13.11 27.43
CA ASN A 5 -7.86 -12.84 26.06
C ASN A 5 -6.35 -13.11 25.96
N LYS A 6 -5.97 -14.36 25.71
CA LYS A 6 -4.58 -14.79 25.58
C LYS A 6 -4.08 -14.21 24.27
N ARG A 7 -3.35 -13.10 24.37
CA ARG A 7 -2.58 -12.52 23.25
C ARG A 7 -1.91 -13.65 22.46
N PRO A 8 -2.03 -13.71 21.12
CA PRO A 8 -1.35 -14.73 20.34
C PRO A 8 0.14 -14.64 20.62
N LYS A 9 0.68 -15.68 21.30
CA LYS A 9 2.11 -15.78 21.61
C LYS A 9 2.86 -16.26 20.35
N ILE A 10 2.87 -15.46 19.30
CA ILE A 10 3.88 -15.63 18.25
C ILE A 10 5.23 -15.22 18.84
N SER A 11 6.24 -16.08 18.72
CA SER A 11 7.59 -15.71 19.15
C SER A 11 8.19 -14.72 18.15
N LEU A 12 9.08 -13.83 18.60
CA LEU A 12 9.74 -12.87 17.71
C LEU A 12 10.48 -13.55 16.55
N LYS A 13 11.14 -14.68 16.82
CA LYS A 13 11.79 -15.48 15.78
C LYS A 13 10.78 -15.99 14.75
N LYS A 14 9.66 -16.57 15.20
CA LYS A 14 8.62 -17.06 14.29
C LYS A 14 8.00 -15.93 13.47
N LEU A 15 7.76 -14.77 14.09
CA LEU A 15 7.28 -13.57 13.40
C LEU A 15 8.24 -13.16 12.29
N GLN A 16 9.53 -13.04 12.59
CA GLN A 16 10.56 -12.64 11.62
C GLN A 16 10.72 -13.68 10.50
N ASP A 17 10.81 -14.97 10.84
CA ASP A 17 10.93 -16.05 9.86
C ASP A 17 9.71 -16.08 8.92
N THR A 18 8.51 -15.87 9.45
CA THR A 18 7.27 -15.88 8.65
C THR A 18 7.18 -14.66 7.73
N VAL A 19 7.56 -13.46 8.23
CA VAL A 19 7.65 -12.25 7.40
C VAL A 19 8.62 -12.50 6.25
N SER A 20 9.86 -12.89 6.54
CA SER A 20 10.87 -13.14 5.51
C SER A 20 10.42 -14.19 4.49
N GLY A 21 9.85 -15.31 4.95
CA GLY A 21 9.34 -16.35 4.07
C GLY A 21 8.17 -15.88 3.18
N TYR A 22 7.26 -15.07 3.70
CA TYR A 22 6.15 -14.52 2.92
C TYR A 22 6.64 -13.60 1.80
N PHE A 23 7.61 -12.73 2.09
CA PHE A 23 8.18 -11.83 1.07
C PHE A 23 8.93 -12.60 -0.02
N ALA A 24 9.76 -13.58 0.36
CA ALA A 24 10.46 -14.44 -0.61
C ALA A 24 9.47 -15.20 -1.52
N LEU A 25 8.39 -15.73 -0.96
CA LEU A 25 7.33 -16.39 -1.73
C LEU A 25 6.63 -15.43 -2.71
N CYS A 26 6.43 -14.17 -2.30
CA CYS A 26 5.83 -13.16 -3.17
C CYS A 26 6.77 -12.77 -4.31
N GLU A 27 8.07 -12.63 -4.02
CA GLU A 27 9.12 -12.37 -5.00
C GLU A 27 9.21 -13.50 -6.04
N GLU A 28 9.31 -14.75 -5.60
CA GLU A 28 9.32 -15.94 -6.46
C GLU A 28 8.12 -15.97 -7.42
N LYS A 29 6.95 -15.54 -6.93
CA LYS A 29 5.70 -15.52 -7.71
C LYS A 29 5.47 -14.21 -8.47
N GLY A 30 6.40 -13.25 -8.41
CA GLY A 30 6.25 -11.93 -9.01
C GLY A 30 5.04 -11.13 -8.51
N ARG A 31 4.56 -11.42 -7.29
CA ARG A 31 3.33 -10.84 -6.71
C ARG A 31 3.68 -9.75 -5.70
N PHE A 32 2.84 -8.71 -5.62
CA PHE A 32 2.95 -7.71 -4.56
C PHE A 32 2.67 -8.33 -3.17
N PRO A 33 3.58 -8.17 -2.18
CA PRO A 33 3.36 -8.64 -0.82
C PRO A 33 2.38 -7.74 -0.04
N THR A 34 1.07 -7.96 -0.19
CA THR A 34 0.05 -7.15 0.51
C THR A 34 0.06 -7.34 2.04
N GLU A 35 -0.42 -6.33 2.79
CA GLU A 35 -0.61 -6.45 4.24
C GLU A 35 -1.59 -7.57 4.62
N SER A 36 -2.73 -7.66 3.93
CA SER A 36 -3.70 -8.74 4.16
C SER A 36 -3.09 -10.12 3.95
N GLY A 37 -2.25 -10.29 2.91
CA GLY A 37 -1.55 -11.55 2.67
C GLY A 37 -0.52 -11.87 3.76
N LEU A 38 0.15 -10.85 4.32
CA LEU A 38 1.05 -11.04 5.45
C LEU A 38 0.29 -11.46 6.72
N ILE A 39 -0.85 -10.83 7.02
CA ILE A 39 -1.71 -11.19 8.16
C ILE A 39 -2.14 -12.66 8.05
N LEU A 40 -2.56 -13.09 6.85
CA LEU A 40 -2.90 -14.49 6.58
C LEU A 40 -1.70 -15.43 6.76
N ALA A 41 -0.52 -15.06 6.27
CA ALA A 41 0.70 -15.87 6.42
C ALA A 41 1.10 -16.03 7.90
N LEU A 42 0.89 -14.99 8.71
CA LEU A 42 1.12 -15.02 10.15
C LEU A 42 0.08 -15.84 10.91
N GLY A 43 -1.02 -16.23 10.27
CA GLY A 43 -2.14 -16.93 10.91
C GLY A 43 -2.87 -16.07 11.94
N LEU A 44 -2.84 -14.74 11.76
CA LEU A 44 -3.45 -13.78 12.66
C LEU A 44 -4.77 -13.26 12.10
N ARG A 45 -5.64 -12.80 12.98
CA ARG A 45 -6.76 -11.91 12.63
C ARG A 45 -6.26 -10.47 12.53
N ALA A 46 -7.01 -9.63 11.81
CA ALA A 46 -6.65 -8.23 11.59
C ALA A 46 -6.44 -7.45 12.91
N PHE A 47 -7.28 -7.69 13.93
CA PHE A 47 -7.15 -7.00 15.21
C PHE A 47 -5.90 -7.45 16.00
N GLU A 48 -5.51 -8.73 15.89
CA GLU A 48 -4.32 -9.26 16.57
C GLU A 48 -3.04 -8.65 15.97
N TYR A 49 -3.04 -8.49 14.64
CA TYR A 49 -1.97 -7.76 13.96
C TYR A 49 -1.93 -6.27 14.35
N ALA A 50 -3.09 -5.62 14.46
CA ALA A 50 -3.18 -4.23 14.90
C ALA A 50 -2.65 -4.04 16.33
N GLU A 51 -2.95 -4.96 17.25
CA GLU A 51 -2.39 -4.95 18.61
C GLU A 51 -0.86 -5.05 18.62
N LEU A 52 -0.28 -5.88 17.74
CA LEU A 52 1.18 -5.97 17.59
C LEU A 52 1.80 -4.67 17.04
N LYS A 53 1.11 -3.97 16.11
CA LYS A 53 1.57 -2.65 15.61
C LYS A 53 1.38 -1.53 16.63
N ALA A 54 0.37 -1.61 17.48
CA ALA A 54 0.03 -0.55 18.44
C ALA A 54 1.11 -0.37 19.53
N ASP A 55 1.78 -1.45 19.93
CA ASP A 55 2.90 -1.37 20.87
C ASP A 55 4.20 -0.96 20.15
N LYS A 56 4.31 0.35 19.84
CA LYS A 56 5.39 0.92 19.04
C LYS A 56 6.81 0.69 19.59
N ASN A 57 6.94 0.43 20.89
CA ASN A 57 8.25 0.16 21.52
C ASN A 57 8.61 -1.32 21.50
N SER A 58 7.71 -2.19 21.03
CA SER A 58 7.96 -3.63 20.95
C SER A 58 8.84 -4.00 19.76
N LYS A 59 9.65 -5.04 19.94
CA LYS A 59 10.41 -5.65 18.83
C LYS A 59 9.49 -6.19 17.72
N ALA A 60 8.27 -6.59 18.08
CA ALA A 60 7.27 -7.05 17.12
C ALA A 60 6.81 -5.91 16.20
N ALA A 61 6.50 -4.74 16.78
CA ALA A 61 6.16 -3.54 16.00
C ALA A 61 7.30 -3.13 15.07
N ALA A 62 8.55 -3.15 15.53
CA ALA A 62 9.72 -2.85 14.69
C ALA A 62 9.86 -3.84 13.50
N ILE A 63 9.56 -5.13 13.69
CA ILE A 63 9.56 -6.11 12.60
C ILE A 63 8.44 -5.79 11.59
N LEU A 64 7.25 -5.42 12.07
CA LEU A 64 6.11 -5.10 11.21
C LEU A 64 6.29 -3.76 10.47
N GLU A 65 6.93 -2.77 11.09
CA GLU A 65 7.34 -1.52 10.44
C GLU A 65 8.34 -1.79 9.31
N ARG A 66 9.34 -2.65 9.55
CA ARG A 66 10.25 -3.08 8.49
C ARG A 66 9.53 -3.79 7.36
N ALA A 67 8.54 -4.62 7.66
CA ALA A 67 7.71 -5.27 6.64
C ALA A 67 6.94 -4.23 5.82
N GLU A 68 6.41 -3.18 6.44
CA GLU A 68 5.77 -2.06 5.73
C GLU A 68 6.73 -1.35 4.78
N LEU A 69 7.95 -1.02 5.23
CA LEU A 69 8.98 -0.42 4.39
C LEU A 69 9.35 -1.30 3.19
N MET A 70 9.46 -2.62 3.39
CA MET A 70 9.72 -3.55 2.29
C MET A 70 8.59 -3.57 1.25
N ARG A 71 7.33 -3.35 1.65
CA ARG A 71 6.22 -3.20 0.69
C ARG A 71 6.33 -1.92 -0.12
N CYS A 72 6.69 -0.80 0.53
CA CYS A 72 6.90 0.47 -0.15
C CYS A 72 8.03 0.36 -1.17
N ASP A 73 9.18 -0.17 -0.77
CA ASP A 73 10.32 -0.40 -1.65
C ASP A 73 9.95 -1.26 -2.88
N TRP A 74 9.16 -2.33 -2.68
CA TRP A 74 8.68 -3.14 -3.80
C TRP A 74 7.86 -2.31 -4.80
N LEU A 75 6.94 -1.47 -4.32
CA LEU A 75 6.09 -0.63 -5.18
C LEU A 75 6.89 0.45 -5.90
N GLU A 76 7.83 1.08 -5.21
CA GLU A 76 8.72 2.10 -5.76
C GLU A 76 9.61 1.50 -6.86
N ASN A 77 10.25 0.36 -6.59
CA ASN A 77 11.08 -0.33 -7.58
C ASN A 77 10.25 -0.79 -8.79
N ARG A 78 9.06 -1.36 -8.56
CA ARG A 78 8.15 -1.79 -9.64
C ARG A 78 7.72 -0.62 -10.52
N MET A 79 7.46 0.54 -9.92
CA MET A 79 7.08 1.77 -10.64
C MET A 79 8.20 2.29 -11.55
N VAL A 80 9.45 2.19 -11.11
CA VAL A 80 10.63 2.68 -11.88
C VAL A 80 11.06 1.68 -12.94
N THR A 81 10.94 0.37 -12.68
CA THR A 81 11.50 -0.67 -13.54
C THR A 81 10.51 -1.24 -14.56
N GLU A 82 9.21 -1.25 -14.28
CA GLU A 82 8.20 -1.81 -15.18
C GLU A 82 7.35 -0.75 -15.87
N LYS A 83 7.25 -0.82 -17.20
CA LYS A 83 6.40 0.08 -17.97
C LYS A 83 4.92 -0.23 -17.71
N GLY A 84 4.12 0.80 -17.44
CA GLY A 84 2.67 0.69 -17.24
C GLY A 84 2.22 0.33 -15.81
N SER A 85 3.15 0.08 -14.88
CA SER A 85 2.83 -0.21 -13.48
C SER A 85 2.63 1.04 -12.61
N GLY A 86 3.03 2.23 -13.10
CA GLY A 86 3.16 3.44 -12.30
C GLY A 86 1.88 3.93 -11.63
N THR A 87 0.75 3.97 -12.35
CA THR A 87 -0.54 4.41 -11.76
C THR A 87 -1.02 3.44 -10.67
N GLY A 88 -0.86 2.13 -10.88
CA GLY A 88 -1.25 1.11 -9.91
C GLY A 88 -0.39 1.15 -8.65
N CYS A 89 0.93 1.28 -8.81
CA CYS A 89 1.87 1.37 -7.70
C CYS A 89 1.68 2.66 -6.90
N LEU A 90 1.46 3.80 -7.57
CA LEU A 90 1.17 5.08 -6.92
C LEU A 90 -0.12 5.03 -6.09
N ASN A 91 -1.18 4.42 -6.62
CA ASN A 91 -2.43 4.24 -5.89
C ASN A 91 -2.24 3.35 -4.65
N ALA A 92 -1.41 2.31 -4.73
CA ALA A 92 -1.08 1.46 -3.60
C ALA A 92 -0.26 2.20 -2.53
N LEU A 93 0.73 3.01 -2.92
CA LEU A 93 1.54 3.84 -2.01
C LEU A 93 0.72 4.91 -1.27
N LYS A 94 -0.34 5.44 -1.90
CA LYS A 94 -1.28 6.38 -1.27
C LYS A 94 -2.07 5.76 -0.11
N GLN A 95 -2.16 4.43 -0.03
CA GLN A 95 -2.89 3.76 1.05
C GLN A 95 -2.14 3.90 2.40
N PRO A 96 -2.85 4.13 3.52
CA PRO A 96 -2.21 4.27 4.83
C PRO A 96 -1.37 3.07 5.28
N SER A 97 -1.69 1.87 4.78
CA SER A 97 -0.96 0.63 5.07
C SER A 97 0.34 0.48 4.28
N ASN A 98 0.61 1.31 3.27
CA ASN A 98 1.83 1.26 2.45
C ASN A 98 2.54 2.63 2.47
N GLY A 99 2.66 3.24 3.65
CA GLY A 99 3.36 4.52 3.83
C GLY A 99 2.52 5.78 3.64
N GLY A 100 1.28 5.68 3.13
CA GLY A 100 0.34 6.79 3.08
C GLY A 100 0.84 8.00 2.29
N TRP A 101 1.51 7.76 1.16
CA TRP A 101 2.09 8.81 0.33
C TRP A 101 1.03 9.84 -0.04
N ALA A 102 1.26 11.10 0.33
CA ALA A 102 0.44 12.22 -0.11
C ALA A 102 1.14 12.94 -1.26
N GLU A 103 0.41 13.18 -2.35
CA GLU A 103 0.88 14.11 -3.36
C GLU A 103 0.98 15.50 -2.74
N LYS A 104 2.15 16.15 -2.87
CA LYS A 104 2.21 17.59 -2.71
C LYS A 104 1.40 18.17 -3.87
N THR A 105 0.17 18.60 -3.58
CA THR A 105 -0.60 19.37 -4.55
C THR A 105 0.16 20.66 -4.81
N SER A 106 0.88 20.73 -5.92
CA SER A 106 1.27 22.02 -6.48
C SER A 106 -0.03 22.77 -6.75
N GLU A 107 -0.18 23.96 -6.18
CA GLU A 107 -1.31 24.86 -6.45
C GLU A 107 -1.64 24.82 -7.94
N SER A 108 -2.82 24.29 -8.28
CA SER A 108 -3.25 24.25 -9.67
C SER A 108 -3.41 25.70 -10.10
N ARG A 109 -2.53 26.19 -10.98
CA ARG A 109 -2.87 27.38 -11.76
C ARG A 109 -4.12 27.01 -12.54
N ASP A 110 -5.24 27.63 -12.19
CA ASP A 110 -6.52 27.47 -12.90
C ASP A 110 -6.26 27.65 -14.40
N ARG A 111 -6.30 26.54 -15.15
CA ARG A 111 -6.26 26.59 -16.61
C ARG A 111 -7.70 26.73 -17.07
N ALA A 112 -8.14 27.96 -17.27
CA ALA A 112 -9.40 28.24 -17.94
C ALA A 112 -9.29 27.81 -19.41
N LEU A 113 -10.12 26.86 -19.82
CA LEU A 113 -10.21 26.41 -21.21
C LEU A 113 -11.44 27.06 -21.83
N THR A 114 -11.23 28.16 -22.56
CA THR A 114 -12.30 28.86 -23.28
C THR A 114 -12.45 28.24 -24.66
N ILE A 115 -13.53 27.47 -24.87
CA ILE A 115 -13.89 26.95 -26.19
C ILE A 115 -14.70 28.02 -26.91
N ILE A 116 -14.11 28.64 -27.94
CA ILE A 116 -14.84 29.54 -28.84
C ILE A 116 -15.35 28.69 -30.01
N MET A 117 -16.67 28.50 -30.08
CA MET A 117 -17.31 27.88 -31.24
C MET A 117 -17.70 28.97 -32.24
N SER A 118 -16.95 29.08 -33.33
CA SER A 118 -17.31 29.90 -34.48
C SER A 118 -18.20 29.06 -35.40
N GLY A 119 -19.49 29.34 -35.45
CA GLY A 119 -20.40 28.71 -36.40
C GLY A 119 -20.12 29.23 -37.81
N ILE A 120 -19.73 28.35 -38.73
CA ILE A 120 -19.76 28.62 -40.18
C ILE A 120 -21.10 28.04 -40.67
N GLY A 121 -22.07 28.93 -40.81
CA GLY A 121 -23.34 28.68 -41.48
C GLY A 121 -23.58 29.82 -42.47
N GLU A 122 -22.78 29.85 -43.53
CA GLU A 122 -23.09 30.62 -44.73
C GLU A 122 -24.25 29.92 -45.47
N ASP A 123 -25.27 30.72 -45.80
CA ASP A 123 -26.22 30.56 -46.91
C ASP A 123 -26.84 29.16 -47.14
N ALA A 124 -27.96 28.91 -46.46
CA ALA A 124 -29.02 28.02 -46.98
C ALA A 124 -30.39 28.35 -46.36
N ALA A 125 -30.93 29.52 -46.67
CA ALA A 125 -32.37 29.77 -46.58
C ALA A 125 -32.75 30.62 -47.81
N GLY A 126 -33.44 29.97 -48.75
CA GLY A 126 -34.01 30.59 -49.95
C GLY A 126 -35.25 31.42 -49.67
#